data_AF-A0A957M529-F1
#
_entry.id   AF-A0A957M529-F1
#
_cell.length_a   1.000
_cell.length_b   1.000
_cell.length_c   1.000
_cell.angle_alpha   90.00
_cell.angle_beta   90.00
_cell.angle_gamma   90.00
#
_symmetry.space_group_name_H-M   'P 1'
#
loop_
_entity.id
_entity.type
_entity.pdbx_description
1 polymer ?
#
loop_
_entity_poly.entity_id
_entity_poly.type
_entity_poly.pdbx_seq_one_letter_code
_entity_poly.pdbx_strand_id
1 'polypeptide(L)'
;CGAASIGNFTEYDIVLPGGTYLLTRNEQLPNITKKIVIDGKGAVTIDGNGKGNRAEGIFIVGGGELILSKLKLQNGWRPFGGAIWVKGGGAARVTEVEFYRNVADNTVGNGDGGAVAVDTGAFYCVKSKFNENRARNAGGAISSGGVQEKSV
;
A
#
# COMPACT_ATOMS: atom_id res chain seq x y z
N CYS A 1 9.20 -29.30 24.81
CA CYS A 1 9.02 -27.95 25.38
C CYS A 1 10.06 -27.02 24.76
N GLY A 2 9.74 -26.41 23.61
CA GLY A 2 10.67 -25.50 22.92
C GLY A 2 10.17 -24.08 23.07
N ALA A 3 10.83 -23.28 23.90
CA ALA A 3 10.58 -21.86 23.99
C ALA A 3 11.17 -21.19 22.73
N ALA A 4 10.31 -20.66 21.88
CA ALA A 4 10.76 -19.72 20.85
C ALA A 4 11.05 -18.39 21.54
N SER A 5 12.33 -18.03 21.63
CA SER A 5 12.75 -16.71 22.09
C SER A 5 12.35 -15.66 21.06
N ILE A 6 11.48 -14.73 21.44
CA ILE A 6 11.19 -13.52 20.68
C ILE A 6 12.33 -12.55 21.01
N GLY A 7 13.29 -12.43 20.09
CA GLY A 7 14.38 -11.45 20.18
C GLY A 7 13.81 -10.03 20.16
N ASN A 8 14.55 -9.08 20.75
CA ASN A 8 14.13 -7.68 20.86
C ASN A 8 13.86 -7.06 19.48
N PHE A 9 12.60 -6.76 19.17
CA PHE A 9 12.20 -6.19 17.89
C PHE A 9 12.06 -4.67 18.00
N THR A 10 13.05 -3.94 17.49
CA THR A 10 12.95 -2.50 17.16
C THR A 10 12.28 -2.26 15.80
N GLU A 11 11.79 -3.32 15.15
CA GLU A 11 11.12 -3.35 13.85
C GLU A 11 9.81 -4.17 14.00
N TYR A 12 8.69 -3.71 13.45
CA TYR A 12 7.45 -4.48 13.49
C TYR A 12 7.38 -5.42 12.28
N ASP A 13 7.85 -6.66 12.45
CA ASP A 13 7.55 -7.77 11.54
C ASP A 13 6.11 -8.24 11.79
N ILE A 14 5.20 -7.89 10.89
CA ILE A 14 3.80 -8.31 11.00
C ILE A 14 3.62 -9.56 10.17
N VAL A 15 3.50 -10.70 10.86
CA VAL A 15 3.15 -11.98 10.24
C VAL A 15 1.63 -12.13 10.28
N LEU A 16 1.02 -12.09 9.10
CA LEU A 16 -0.42 -12.27 8.94
C LEU A 16 -0.70 -13.73 8.53
N PRO A 17 -1.56 -14.47 9.26
CA PRO A 17 -2.13 -15.71 8.76
C PRO A 17 -2.74 -15.53 7.36
N GLY A 18 -2.71 -16.57 6.54
CA GLY A 18 -3.36 -16.55 5.24
C GLY A 18 -4.85 -16.20 5.38
N GLY A 19 -5.36 -15.34 4.50
CA GLY A 19 -6.73 -14.86 4.57
C GLY A 19 -6.92 -13.46 3.99
N THR A 20 -8.18 -13.01 4.04
CA THR A 20 -8.57 -11.64 3.65
C THR A 20 -8.79 -10.78 4.88
N TYR A 21 -8.07 -9.68 4.96
CA TYR A 21 -8.16 -8.66 5.99
C TYR A 21 -8.97 -7.49 5.45
N LEU A 22 -10.26 -7.50 5.77
CA LEU A 22 -11.18 -6.44 5.36
C LEU A 22 -11.05 -5.24 6.31
N LEU A 23 -10.69 -4.07 5.76
CA LEU A 23 -10.62 -2.83 6.51
C LEU A 23 -12.03 -2.24 6.67
N THR A 24 -12.68 -2.57 7.78
CA THR A 24 -14.07 -2.20 8.07
C THR A 24 -14.24 -0.87 8.80
N ARG A 25 -13.16 -0.37 9.41
CA ARG A 25 -13.15 0.89 10.16
C ARG A 25 -13.01 2.06 9.20
N ASN A 26 -13.85 3.09 9.37
CA ASN A 26 -13.84 4.28 8.50
C ASN A 26 -12.61 5.16 8.74
N GLU A 27 -11.85 4.90 9.83
CA GLU A 27 -10.60 5.59 10.09
C GLU A 27 -9.45 5.12 9.19
N GLN A 28 -8.57 6.06 8.86
CA GLN A 28 -7.30 5.79 8.20
C GLN A 28 -6.42 4.92 9.13
N LEU A 29 -5.82 3.87 8.57
CA LEU A 29 -4.75 3.14 9.27
C LEU A 29 -3.65 4.13 9.65
N PRO A 30 -3.03 4.02 10.84
CA PRO A 30 -2.01 4.96 11.28
C PRO A 30 -0.93 5.19 10.21
N ASN A 31 -0.51 6.44 10.06
CA ASN A 31 0.57 6.79 9.14
C ASN A 31 1.84 6.02 9.50
N ILE A 32 2.46 5.43 8.49
CA ILE A 32 3.69 4.68 8.65
C ILE A 32 4.84 5.69 8.74
N THR A 33 5.33 5.89 9.96
CA THR A 33 6.44 6.79 10.32
C THR A 33 7.70 6.03 10.75
N LYS A 34 7.60 4.71 10.89
CA LYS A 34 8.71 3.78 11.17
C LYS A 34 8.68 2.65 10.16
N LYS A 35 9.72 1.82 10.14
CA LYS A 35 9.80 0.63 9.30
C LYS A 35 8.72 -0.38 9.69
N ILE A 36 7.97 -0.86 8.70
CA ILE A 36 7.00 -1.95 8.80
C ILE A 36 7.29 -2.95 7.69
N VAL A 37 7.34 -4.23 8.05
CA VAL A 37 7.54 -5.33 7.11
C VAL A 37 6.32 -6.24 7.16
N ILE A 38 5.72 -6.51 6.00
CA ILE A 38 4.59 -7.43 5.85
C ILE A 38 4.92 -8.44 4.75
N ASP A 39 5.09 -9.69 5.14
CA ASP A 39 5.21 -10.81 4.21
C ASP A 39 3.92 -11.64 4.22
N GLY A 40 3.17 -11.55 3.12
CA GLY A 40 1.91 -12.27 2.98
C GLY A 40 2.05 -13.73 2.57
N LYS A 41 3.28 -14.22 2.29
CA LYS A 41 3.55 -15.61 1.91
C LYS A 41 2.68 -16.14 0.75
N GLY A 42 2.14 -15.25 -0.08
CA GLY A 42 1.26 -15.56 -1.21
C GLY A 42 -0.21 -15.83 -0.84
N ALA A 43 -0.58 -15.72 0.44
CA ALA A 43 -1.90 -16.12 0.94
C ALA A 43 -2.68 -14.96 1.60
N VAL A 44 -2.11 -13.76 1.66
CA VAL A 44 -2.71 -12.61 2.33
C VAL A 44 -3.30 -11.63 1.31
N THR A 45 -4.55 -11.24 1.55
CA THR A 45 -5.22 -10.12 0.86
C THR A 45 -5.57 -9.06 1.89
N ILE A 46 -5.18 -7.82 1.66
CA ILE A 46 -5.64 -6.65 2.41
C ILE A 46 -6.64 -5.92 1.53
N ASP A 47 -7.89 -5.85 1.99
CA ASP A 47 -9.01 -5.27 1.25
C ASP A 47 -9.41 -3.92 1.87
N GLY A 48 -9.30 -2.85 1.07
CA GLY A 48 -9.61 -1.48 1.46
C GLY A 48 -11.10 -1.19 1.63
N ASN A 49 -11.99 -2.12 1.29
CA ASN A 49 -13.45 -2.03 1.40
C ASN A 49 -14.14 -1.01 0.47
N GLY A 50 -13.43 -0.54 -0.56
CA GLY A 50 -13.96 0.28 -1.66
C GLY A 50 -14.60 1.62 -1.24
N LYS A 51 -15.28 2.26 -2.20
CA LYS A 51 -15.97 3.55 -2.05
C LYS A 51 -17.20 3.52 -1.12
N GLY A 52 -17.59 2.33 -0.64
CA GLY A 52 -18.83 2.15 0.14
C GLY A 52 -18.77 2.83 1.50
N ASN A 53 -17.70 2.61 2.27
CA ASN A 53 -17.63 3.08 3.66
C ASN A 53 -16.30 3.78 4.02
N ARG A 54 -15.26 3.70 3.19
CA ARG A 54 -13.91 4.14 3.57
C ARG A 54 -13.17 4.86 2.46
N ALA A 55 -12.89 6.15 2.68
CA ALA A 55 -12.17 7.05 1.75
C ALA A 55 -10.66 7.14 1.99
N GLU A 56 -10.10 6.19 2.75
CA GLU A 56 -8.77 6.28 3.36
C GLU A 56 -7.75 5.31 2.73
N GLY A 57 -8.02 4.82 1.53
CA GLY A 57 -7.11 3.94 0.79
C GLY A 57 -6.74 2.70 1.58
N ILE A 58 -5.48 2.26 1.61
CA ILE A 58 -5.03 1.19 2.53
C ILE A 58 -3.93 1.74 3.43
N PHE A 59 -2.78 2.11 2.87
CA PHE A 59 -1.61 2.60 3.60
C PHE A 59 -1.28 4.05 3.25
N ILE A 60 -0.79 4.79 4.25
CA ILE A 60 -0.06 6.05 4.09
C ILE A 60 1.36 5.84 4.60
N VAL A 61 2.35 6.08 3.76
CA VAL A 61 3.76 6.09 4.15
C VAL A 61 4.18 7.55 4.29
N GLY A 62 4.25 8.05 5.52
CA GLY A 62 4.40 9.48 5.81
C GLY A 62 5.81 9.93 6.19
N GLY A 63 6.79 9.03 6.14
CA GLY A 63 8.18 9.27 6.58
C GLY A 63 8.91 8.00 7.05
N GLY A 64 8.17 6.90 7.25
CA GLY A 64 8.74 5.58 7.52
C GLY A 64 9.04 4.79 6.25
N GLU A 65 9.28 3.48 6.42
CA GLU A 65 9.49 2.54 5.34
C GLU A 65 8.42 1.44 5.40
N LEU A 66 7.73 1.19 4.28
CA LEU A 66 6.79 0.08 4.13
C LEU A 66 7.39 -0.96 3.19
N ILE A 67 7.62 -2.16 3.69
CA ILE A 67 8.11 -3.30 2.90
C ILE A 67 7.01 -4.33 2.81
N LEU A 68 6.54 -4.60 1.58
CA LEU A 68 5.50 -5.58 1.30
C LEU A 68 6.05 -6.69 0.39
N SER A 69 5.76 -7.94 0.74
CA SER A 69 6.05 -9.07 -0.14
C SER A 69 4.89 -10.06 -0.25
N LYS A 70 4.68 -10.58 -1.46
CA LYS A 70 3.83 -11.76 -1.72
C LYS A 70 2.43 -11.64 -1.12
N LEU A 71 1.74 -10.55 -1.43
CA LEU A 71 0.38 -10.30 -0.95
C LEU A 71 -0.44 -9.54 -1.98
N LYS A 72 -1.74 -9.44 -1.74
CA LYS A 72 -2.66 -8.67 -2.56
C LYS A 72 -3.17 -7.45 -1.80
N LEU A 73 -3.14 -6.29 -2.44
CA LEU A 73 -3.81 -5.06 -2.00
C LEU A 73 -4.96 -4.76 -2.96
N GLN A 74 -6.19 -4.75 -2.45
CA GLN A 74 -7.36 -4.58 -3.31
C GLN A 74 -8.42 -3.63 -2.78
N ASN A 75 -9.23 -3.12 -3.72
CA ASN A 75 -10.39 -2.27 -3.45
C ASN A 75 -10.06 -1.09 -2.53
N GLY A 76 -8.83 -0.58 -2.56
CA GLY A 76 -8.47 0.65 -1.89
C GLY A 76 -9.09 1.84 -2.62
N TRP A 77 -9.71 2.76 -1.89
CA TRP A 77 -10.32 3.95 -2.45
C TRP A 77 -9.87 5.19 -1.68
N ARG A 78 -9.22 6.14 -2.37
CA ARG A 78 -8.71 7.39 -1.79
C ARG A 78 -8.56 8.45 -2.88
N PRO A 79 -8.54 9.75 -2.56
CA PRO A 79 -8.17 10.80 -3.52
C PRO A 79 -6.79 10.61 -4.21
N PHE A 80 -5.83 9.94 -3.58
CA PHE A 80 -4.49 9.69 -4.11
C PHE A 80 -4.05 8.28 -3.73
N GLY A 81 -3.58 7.47 -4.67
CA GLY A 81 -2.99 6.18 -4.32
C GLY A 81 -4.00 5.26 -3.64
N GLY A 82 -4.98 4.71 -4.36
CA GLY A 82 -6.08 3.95 -3.75
C GLY A 82 -5.60 2.87 -2.77
N ALA A 83 -4.47 2.21 -3.03
CA ALA A 83 -3.81 1.34 -2.06
C ALA A 83 -2.77 2.08 -1.21
N ILE A 84 -1.74 2.67 -1.84
CA ILE A 84 -0.58 3.24 -1.15
C ILE A 84 -0.39 4.70 -1.55
N TRP A 85 -0.18 5.56 -0.55
CA TRP A 85 0.18 6.96 -0.77
C TRP A 85 1.47 7.23 -0.02
N VAL A 86 2.52 7.53 -0.78
CA VAL A 86 3.85 7.83 -0.28
C VAL A 86 4.00 9.35 -0.22
N LYS A 87 4.28 9.88 0.98
CA LYS A 87 4.46 11.30 1.24
C LYS A 87 5.43 11.52 2.39
N GLY A 88 5.78 12.78 2.65
CA GLY A 88 6.64 13.17 3.76
C GLY A 88 8.05 12.54 3.69
N GLY A 89 8.52 12.20 2.49
CA GLY A 89 9.83 11.56 2.29
C GLY A 89 9.89 10.07 2.65
N GLY A 90 8.74 9.42 2.88
CA GLY A 90 8.68 7.98 3.15
C GLY A 90 9.09 7.10 1.97
N ALA A 91 9.29 5.81 2.23
CA ALA A 91 9.65 4.83 1.21
C ALA A 91 8.72 3.61 1.22
N ALA A 92 8.28 3.16 0.05
CA ALA A 92 7.55 1.90 -0.10
C ALA A 92 8.31 0.96 -1.04
N ARG A 93 8.55 -0.27 -0.59
CA ARG A 93 9.18 -1.35 -1.35
C ARG A 93 8.19 -2.50 -1.49
N VAL A 94 7.82 -2.84 -2.71
CA VAL A 94 6.84 -3.88 -2.99
C VAL A 94 7.41 -4.93 -3.92
N THR A 95 7.41 -6.19 -3.47
CA THR A 95 7.96 -7.33 -4.21
C THR A 95 6.91 -8.42 -4.37
N GLU A 96 6.60 -8.81 -5.60
CA GLU A 96 5.58 -9.84 -5.87
C GLU A 96 4.21 -9.50 -5.24
N VAL A 97 3.83 -8.22 -5.28
CA VAL A 97 2.54 -7.73 -4.76
C VAL A 97 1.55 -7.58 -5.91
N GLU A 98 0.30 -7.96 -5.69
CA GLU A 98 -0.79 -7.66 -6.62
C GLU A 98 -1.58 -6.45 -6.13
N PHE A 99 -1.69 -5.43 -6.96
CA PHE A 99 -2.59 -4.29 -6.77
C PHE A 99 -3.81 -4.48 -7.67
N TYR A 100 -4.98 -4.68 -7.06
CA TYR A 100 -6.21 -5.01 -7.79
C TYR A 100 -7.37 -4.07 -7.47
N ARG A 101 -8.01 -3.49 -8.50
CA ARG A 101 -9.22 -2.65 -8.34
C ARG A 101 -9.06 -1.50 -7.34
N ASN A 102 -7.85 -0.97 -7.20
CA ASN A 102 -7.62 0.23 -6.40
C ASN A 102 -7.96 1.46 -7.22
N VAL A 103 -8.59 2.43 -6.58
CA VAL A 103 -9.16 3.58 -7.26
C VAL A 103 -8.73 4.87 -6.58
N ALA A 104 -8.21 5.79 -7.40
CA ALA A 104 -7.97 7.18 -7.03
C ALA A 104 -9.07 8.08 -7.61
N ASP A 105 -10.06 8.47 -6.80
CA ASP A 105 -11.22 9.27 -7.23
C ASP A 105 -11.75 10.08 -6.04
N ASN A 106 -11.84 11.41 -6.17
CA ASN A 106 -12.50 12.27 -5.18
C ASN A 106 -13.13 13.50 -5.85
N THR A 107 -12.34 14.34 -6.53
CA THR A 107 -12.78 15.60 -7.14
C THR A 107 -11.97 15.97 -8.39
N VAL A 108 -12.48 16.91 -9.20
CA VAL A 108 -11.77 17.43 -10.39
C VAL A 108 -10.43 18.03 -9.98
N GLY A 109 -9.33 17.62 -10.63
CA GLY A 109 -7.97 18.06 -10.33
C GLY A 109 -7.19 17.18 -9.33
N ASN A 110 -7.86 16.19 -8.71
CA ASN A 110 -7.24 15.17 -7.86
C ASN A 110 -7.56 13.78 -8.42
N GLY A 111 -6.91 12.73 -7.91
CA GLY A 111 -7.16 11.35 -8.36
C GLY A 111 -6.02 10.75 -9.15
N ASP A 112 -4.79 10.92 -8.66
CA ASP A 112 -3.59 10.37 -9.29
C ASP A 112 -3.22 9.02 -8.67
N GLY A 113 -2.69 8.12 -9.51
CA GLY A 113 -2.14 6.85 -9.03
C GLY A 113 -3.22 5.91 -8.51
N GLY A 114 -3.98 5.25 -9.41
CA GLY A 114 -5.14 4.45 -9.00
C GLY A 114 -4.84 3.45 -7.88
N ALA A 115 -3.68 2.80 -7.94
CA ALA A 115 -3.15 1.99 -6.84
C ALA A 115 -2.15 2.76 -5.97
N VAL A 116 -1.18 3.43 -6.59
CA VAL A 116 -0.05 4.04 -5.88
C VAL A 116 0.14 5.49 -6.33
N ALA A 117 0.15 6.40 -5.37
CA ALA A 117 0.57 7.78 -5.56
C ALA A 117 1.83 8.06 -4.74
N VAL A 118 2.81 8.70 -5.37
CA VAL A 118 4.05 9.15 -4.73
C VAL A 118 4.16 10.67 -4.88
N ASP A 119 3.89 11.40 -3.80
CA ASP A 119 4.03 12.87 -3.78
C ASP A 119 5.49 13.24 -3.52
N THR A 120 6.03 12.73 -2.41
CA THR A 120 7.43 12.89 -2.03
C THR A 120 7.95 11.59 -1.43
N GLY A 121 9.22 11.27 -1.69
CA GLY A 121 9.85 10.02 -1.26
C GLY A 121 10.11 9.05 -2.42
N ALA A 122 10.10 7.75 -2.12
CA ALA A 122 10.51 6.72 -3.06
C ALA A 122 9.52 5.53 -3.10
N PHE A 123 9.33 4.98 -4.29
CA PHE A 123 8.57 3.75 -4.50
C PHE A 123 9.38 2.77 -5.35
N TYR A 124 9.65 1.60 -4.79
CA TYR A 124 10.37 0.52 -5.45
C TYR A 124 9.41 -0.64 -5.69
N CYS A 125 9.33 -1.11 -6.92
CA CYS A 125 8.37 -2.12 -7.32
C CYS A 125 9.06 -3.19 -8.18
N VAL A 126 9.04 -4.43 -7.69
CA VAL A 126 9.71 -5.57 -8.33
C VAL A 126 8.72 -6.72 -8.47
N LYS A 127 8.58 -7.27 -9.68
CA LYS A 127 7.74 -8.46 -9.97
C LYS A 127 6.27 -8.34 -9.51
N SER A 128 5.76 -7.12 -9.36
CA SER A 128 4.40 -6.85 -8.91
C SER A 128 3.43 -6.68 -10.08
N LYS A 129 2.15 -6.92 -9.84
CA LYS A 129 1.07 -6.83 -10.83
C LYS A 129 0.13 -5.68 -10.50
N PHE A 130 -0.27 -4.92 -11.51
CA PHE A 130 -1.28 -3.87 -11.39
C PHE A 130 -2.42 -4.20 -12.33
N ASN A 131 -3.58 -4.57 -11.77
CA ASN A 131 -4.74 -4.97 -12.55
C ASN A 131 -6.00 -4.20 -12.14
N GLU A 132 -6.78 -3.76 -13.12
CA GLU A 132 -8.04 -3.02 -12.93
C GLU A 132 -7.95 -1.78 -12.00
N ASN A 133 -6.76 -1.19 -11.83
CA ASN A 133 -6.61 0.03 -11.04
C ASN A 133 -7.00 1.25 -11.88
N ARG A 134 -7.65 2.24 -11.25
CA ARG A 134 -8.18 3.42 -11.94
C ARG A 134 -7.81 4.70 -11.24
N ALA A 135 -7.28 5.65 -12.00
CA ALA A 135 -7.10 7.03 -11.59
C ALA A 135 -8.14 7.90 -12.32
N ARG A 136 -8.69 8.92 -11.63
CA ARG A 136 -9.55 9.93 -12.27
C ARG A 136 -8.73 10.87 -13.15
N ASN A 137 -7.51 11.21 -12.73
CA ASN A 137 -6.68 12.23 -13.36
C ASN A 137 -5.49 11.61 -14.10
N ALA A 138 -4.37 11.32 -13.42
CA ALA A 138 -3.17 10.77 -14.04
C ALA A 138 -2.68 9.46 -13.38
N GLY A 139 -1.86 8.71 -14.13
CA GLY A 139 -1.20 7.51 -13.59
C GLY A 139 -2.16 6.38 -13.24
N GLY A 140 -2.89 5.88 -14.26
CA GLY A 140 -3.98 4.89 -14.13
C GLY A 140 -3.82 3.86 -13.01
N ALA A 141 -2.62 3.27 -12.87
CA ALA A 141 -2.24 2.48 -11.71
C ALA A 141 -1.23 3.18 -10.78
N ILE A 142 -0.20 3.82 -11.33
CA ILE A 142 0.86 4.48 -10.56
C ILE A 142 1.02 5.91 -11.06
N SER A 143 1.07 6.86 -10.13
CA SER A 143 1.53 8.24 -10.38
C SER A 143 2.68 8.57 -9.43
N SER A 144 3.71 9.23 -9.94
CA SER A 144 4.85 9.67 -9.13
C SER A 144 5.28 11.07 -9.54
N GLY A 145 5.30 11.97 -8.55
CA GLY A 145 6.01 13.25 -8.62
C GLY A 145 7.46 13.15 -8.09
N GLY A 146 7.81 12.05 -7.41
CA GLY A 146 9.15 11.74 -6.89
C GLY A 146 9.99 10.83 -7.80
N VAL A 147 11.22 10.53 -7.37
CA VAL A 147 12.18 9.70 -8.12
C VAL A 147 11.66 8.26 -8.22
N GLN A 148 11.49 7.76 -9.45
CA GLN A 148 11.16 6.36 -9.71
C GLN A 148 12.41 5.62 -10.20
N GLU A 149 12.98 4.72 -9.38
CA GLU A 149 13.94 3.75 -9.88
C GLU A 149 13.21 2.47 -10.28
N LYS A 150 13.07 2.29 -11.59
CA LYS A 150 12.54 1.06 -12.19
C LYS A 150 13.71 0.09 -12.33
N SER A 151 13.80 -0.93 -11.47
CA SER A 151 14.74 -2.04 -11.70
C SER A 151 14.14 -2.99 -12.74
N VAL A 152 14.86 -3.14 -13.86
CA VAL A 152 14.56 -4.01 -15.01
C VAL A 152 14.63 -5.49 -14.60
#